data_AF-Q4Q1R3-F1
#
_entry.id   AF-Q4Q1R3-F1
#
_cell.length_a   1.000
_cell.length_b   1.000
_cell.length_c   1.000
_cell.angle_alpha   90.00
_cell.angle_beta   90.00
_cell.angle_gamma   90.00
#
_symmetry.space_group_name_H-M   'P 1'
#
loop_
_entity.id
_entity.type
_entity.pdbx_description
1 polymer ?
#
loop_
_entity_poly.entity_id
_entity_poly.type
_entity_poly.pdbx_seq_one_letter_code
_entity_poly.pdbx_strand_id
1 'polypeptide(L)'
;MPHPLLARSSPPFLHSPPPPPRRTRARTCADSRPLESFPAFSRLLSLSLSHFCRSRPSIIMSAVTCYKCGEAGHMSRSCPRAAATRSCYNCGETGHMSRDCPSERKPKSCYNCGSTDHLSRECTNEAKAGADTRSCYNCGGTGHLSRDCPNERKPKSCYNCGSTDHLSRECPDRH
;
A
#
# COMPACT_ATOMS: atom_id res chain seq x y z
N MET A 1 9.15 -60.20 -4.82
CA MET A 1 9.44 -59.66 -6.18
C MET A 1 9.53 -58.13 -6.07
N PRO A 2 10.71 -57.49 -6.14
CA PRO A 2 10.78 -56.04 -6.25
C PRO A 2 10.70 -55.63 -7.74
N HIS A 3 9.83 -54.67 -8.06
CA HIS A 3 9.72 -54.08 -9.40
C HIS A 3 10.76 -52.96 -9.61
N PRO A 4 11.32 -52.81 -10.83
CA PRO A 4 12.37 -51.82 -11.09
C PRO A 4 11.76 -50.43 -11.29
N LEU A 5 12.38 -49.42 -10.66
CA LEU A 5 12.02 -48.01 -10.83
C LEU A 5 12.66 -47.48 -12.12
N LEU A 6 11.82 -47.16 -13.11
CA LEU A 6 12.25 -46.45 -14.32
C LEU A 6 12.48 -44.96 -13.99
N ALA A 7 13.73 -44.53 -14.12
CA ALA A 7 14.14 -43.14 -13.98
C ALA A 7 13.60 -42.30 -15.16
N ARG A 8 12.66 -41.39 -14.88
CA ARG A 8 12.20 -40.37 -15.86
C ARG A 8 13.14 -39.16 -15.78
N SER A 9 13.95 -38.97 -16.81
CA SER A 9 14.76 -37.77 -17.01
C SER A 9 13.86 -36.55 -17.18
N SER A 10 14.03 -35.55 -16.31
CA SER A 10 13.30 -34.29 -16.38
C SER A 10 13.93 -33.37 -17.43
N PRO A 11 13.15 -32.72 -18.32
CA PRO A 11 13.71 -31.80 -19.30
C PRO A 11 14.20 -30.51 -18.64
N PRO A 12 15.18 -29.81 -19.24
CA PRO A 12 15.78 -28.62 -18.63
C PRO A 12 14.80 -27.44 -18.63
N PHE A 13 14.75 -26.74 -17.49
CA PHE A 13 13.96 -25.53 -17.30
C PHE A 13 14.55 -24.36 -18.10
N LEU A 14 13.94 -24.06 -19.25
CA LEU A 14 14.16 -22.81 -19.98
C LEU A 14 13.63 -21.65 -19.15
N HIS A 15 14.53 -20.88 -18.55
CA HIS A 15 14.20 -19.67 -17.81
C HIS A 15 13.75 -18.58 -18.79
N SER A 16 12.56 -18.03 -18.54
CA SER A 16 12.04 -16.88 -19.29
C SER A 16 12.79 -15.59 -18.88
N PRO A 17 13.12 -14.69 -19.81
CA PRO A 17 13.84 -13.46 -19.49
C PRO A 17 12.99 -12.47 -18.68
N PRO A 18 13.62 -11.62 -17.85
CA PRO A 18 12.93 -10.66 -17.01
C PRO A 18 12.25 -9.55 -17.83
N PRO A 19 11.12 -9.00 -17.36
CA PRO A 19 10.43 -7.92 -18.05
C PRO A 19 11.25 -6.62 -18.05
N PRO A 20 11.14 -5.79 -19.10
CA PRO A 20 11.89 -4.54 -19.19
C PRO A 20 11.43 -3.49 -18.17
N PRO A 21 12.30 -2.56 -17.78
CA PRO A 21 11.97 -1.50 -16.84
C PRO A 21 10.95 -0.51 -17.45
N ARG A 22 9.98 -0.09 -16.62
CA ARG A 22 9.00 0.93 -17.02
C ARG A 22 9.67 2.30 -17.09
N ARG A 23 9.70 2.89 -18.30
CA ARG A 23 10.09 4.29 -18.51
C ARG A 23 9.10 5.23 -17.82
N THR A 24 9.53 5.85 -16.73
CA THR A 24 8.88 7.05 -16.21
C THR A 24 9.21 8.22 -17.15
N ARG A 25 8.19 8.83 -17.73
CA ARG A 25 8.37 10.06 -18.53
C ARG A 25 8.71 11.20 -17.57
N ALA A 26 9.95 11.68 -17.62
CA ALA A 26 10.30 12.97 -17.04
C ALA A 26 9.51 14.06 -17.79
N ARG A 27 8.72 14.84 -17.05
CA ARG A 27 8.14 16.08 -17.58
C ARG A 27 9.23 17.13 -17.51
N THR A 28 9.99 17.27 -18.59
CA THR A 28 10.89 18.42 -18.75
C THR A 28 10.03 19.61 -19.17
N CYS A 29 9.86 20.57 -18.26
CA CYS A 29 9.32 21.88 -18.57
C CYS A 29 10.41 22.70 -19.25
N ALA A 30 10.55 22.54 -20.56
CA ALA A 30 11.37 23.43 -21.38
C ALA A 30 10.90 23.36 -22.83
N ASP A 31 9.93 24.19 -23.19
CA ASP A 31 9.85 24.71 -24.55
C ASP A 31 9.40 26.17 -24.45
N SER A 32 10.40 27.03 -24.28
CA SER A 32 10.28 28.46 -24.48
C SER A 32 10.29 28.69 -25.98
N ARG A 33 9.18 29.16 -26.57
CA ARG A 33 9.20 29.78 -27.89
C ARG A 33 8.59 31.18 -27.86
N PRO A 34 9.18 32.14 -28.58
CA PRO A 34 9.01 33.55 -28.33
C PRO A 34 7.79 34.12 -29.05
N LEU A 35 7.30 35.23 -28.50
CA LEU A 35 6.24 36.07 -29.01
C LEU A 35 6.72 36.87 -30.22
N GLU A 36 6.08 36.65 -31.38
CA GLU A 36 6.00 37.57 -32.51
C GLU A 36 4.54 37.42 -33.00
N SER A 37 3.71 38.40 -33.36
CA SER A 37 3.83 39.86 -33.44
C SER A 37 2.49 40.38 -34.03
N PHE A 38 1.97 41.51 -33.52
CA PHE A 38 0.98 42.43 -34.14
C PHE A 38 -0.54 42.06 -34.21
N PRO A 39 -1.46 43.04 -34.37
CA PRO A 39 -1.55 44.33 -33.66
C PRO A 39 -2.98 44.76 -33.25
N ALA A 40 -3.01 45.75 -32.35
CA ALA A 40 -3.91 46.90 -32.32
C ALA A 40 -5.44 46.69 -32.14
N PHE A 41 -5.90 46.83 -30.90
CA PHE A 41 -7.02 47.74 -30.61
C PHE A 41 -6.64 48.72 -29.50
N SER A 42 -6.44 49.98 -29.93
CA SER A 42 -6.79 51.22 -29.22
C SER A 42 -7.94 51.02 -28.22
N ARG A 43 -8.01 51.65 -27.05
CA ARG A 43 -7.38 52.88 -26.53
C ARG A 43 -7.76 52.96 -25.04
N LEU A 44 -6.82 53.44 -24.22
CA LEU A 44 -7.03 54.32 -23.05
C LEU A 44 -7.84 53.81 -21.84
N LEU A 45 -7.14 53.30 -20.83
CA LEU A 45 -6.94 54.06 -19.59
C LEU A 45 -5.72 53.52 -18.83
N SER A 46 -4.73 54.38 -18.67
CA SER A 46 -3.50 54.17 -17.91
C SER A 46 -3.77 54.28 -16.42
N LEU A 47 -3.86 53.14 -15.72
CA LEU A 47 -3.37 53.01 -14.35
C LEU A 47 -2.56 51.72 -14.23
N SER A 48 -1.26 51.88 -14.08
CA SER A 48 -0.33 50.82 -13.71
C SER A 48 -0.73 50.21 -12.38
N LEU A 49 -1.33 49.02 -12.41
CA LEU A 49 -1.17 48.03 -11.35
C LEU A 49 -0.52 46.80 -11.96
N SER A 50 0.78 46.71 -11.70
CA SER A 50 1.66 45.56 -11.85
C SER A 50 0.95 44.21 -11.66
N HIS A 51 0.96 43.40 -12.71
CA HIS A 51 1.08 41.95 -12.72
C HIS A 51 0.77 41.23 -11.39
N PHE A 52 -0.50 41.02 -11.08
CA PHE A 52 -0.89 40.00 -10.11
C PHE A 52 -0.93 38.65 -10.84
N CYS A 53 0.22 37.97 -10.86
CA CYS A 53 0.33 36.58 -11.25
C CYS A 53 -0.63 35.78 -10.35
N ARG A 54 -1.77 35.33 -10.89
CA ARG A 54 -2.64 34.36 -10.22
C ARG A 54 -1.89 33.05 -10.11
N SER A 55 -1.04 32.94 -9.09
CA SER A 55 -0.62 31.67 -8.51
C SER A 55 -1.88 30.85 -8.33
N ARG A 56 -1.97 29.73 -9.07
CA ARG A 56 -3.01 28.72 -8.86
C ARG A 56 -3.11 28.49 -7.35
N PRO A 57 -4.27 28.66 -6.71
CA PRO A 57 -4.39 28.31 -5.31
C PRO A 57 -3.98 26.84 -5.20
N SER A 58 -2.89 26.60 -4.49
CA SER A 58 -2.46 25.27 -4.10
C SER A 58 -3.69 24.57 -3.54
N ILE A 59 -4.14 23.54 -4.24
CA ILE A 59 -5.18 22.62 -3.79
C ILE A 59 -4.88 22.39 -2.31
N ILE A 60 -5.86 22.65 -1.45
CA ILE A 60 -5.81 22.33 -0.03
C ILE A 60 -5.44 20.85 0.03
N MET A 61 -4.14 20.57 0.16
CA MET A 61 -3.67 19.24 0.50
C MET A 61 -4.17 19.07 1.90
N SER A 62 -5.26 18.31 2.03
CA SER A 62 -5.74 17.78 3.29
C SER A 62 -4.52 17.29 4.03
N ALA A 63 -4.12 18.06 5.05
CA ALA A 63 -2.85 17.89 5.70
C ALA A 63 -2.85 16.47 6.27
N VAL A 64 -2.09 15.58 5.64
CA VAL A 64 -2.04 14.20 6.07
C VAL A 64 -1.50 14.23 7.49
N THR A 65 -2.39 13.95 8.44
CA THR A 65 -2.04 13.79 9.83
C THR A 65 -1.57 12.37 10.06
N CYS A 66 -0.49 12.26 10.82
CA CYS A 66 0.03 10.97 11.18
C CYS A 66 -0.85 10.33 12.24
N TYR A 67 -1.53 9.24 11.90
CA TYR A 67 -2.36 8.50 12.87
C TYR A 67 -1.55 7.85 14.02
N LYS A 68 -0.22 7.91 13.99
CA LYS A 68 0.65 7.40 15.07
C LYS A 68 1.14 8.49 16.02
N CYS A 69 1.31 9.73 15.55
CA CYS A 69 1.89 10.81 16.36
C CYS A 69 1.10 12.13 16.32
N GLY A 70 -0.03 12.18 15.63
CA GLY A 70 -0.92 13.35 15.56
C GLY A 70 -0.43 14.53 14.72
N GLU A 71 0.87 14.58 14.40
CA GLU A 71 1.45 15.69 13.62
C GLU A 71 1.04 15.66 12.15
N ALA A 72 0.78 16.86 11.61
CA ALA A 72 0.45 17.09 10.21
C ALA A 72 1.70 17.13 9.32
N GLY A 73 1.56 16.71 8.06
CA GLY A 73 2.62 16.77 7.05
C GLY A 73 3.22 15.41 6.67
N HIS A 74 2.77 14.30 7.27
CA HIS A 74 3.23 12.96 6.91
C HIS A 74 2.22 11.85 7.29
N MET A 75 2.15 10.78 6.50
CA MET A 75 1.37 9.57 6.86
C MET A 75 2.06 8.78 7.97
N SER A 76 1.31 7.92 8.68
CA SER A 76 1.83 6.95 9.66
C SER A 76 2.98 6.06 9.16
N ARG A 77 3.11 5.86 7.85
CA ARG A 77 4.22 5.10 7.24
C ARG A 77 5.52 5.89 7.18
N SER A 78 5.43 7.21 7.10
CA SER A 78 6.55 8.14 6.98
C SER A 78 6.75 8.95 8.26
N CYS A 79 6.29 8.42 9.38
CA CYS A 79 6.41 9.09 10.66
C CYS A 79 7.86 9.07 11.13
N PRO A 80 8.49 10.23 11.36
CA PRO A 80 9.88 10.29 11.81
C PRO A 80 10.04 9.66 13.21
N ARG A 81 9.02 9.80 14.08
CA ARG A 81 8.96 9.11 15.38
C ARG A 81 8.59 7.62 15.27
N ALA A 82 8.12 7.14 14.11
CA ALA A 82 7.90 5.71 13.92
C ALA A 82 9.21 4.94 13.84
N ALA A 83 10.34 5.55 13.47
CA ALA A 83 11.64 4.87 13.52
C ALA A 83 12.04 4.53 14.97
N ALA A 84 11.74 5.41 15.92
CA ALA A 84 12.03 5.19 17.35
C ALA A 84 11.10 4.14 17.99
N THR A 85 9.85 4.04 17.53
CA THR A 85 8.86 3.09 18.09
C THR A 85 8.78 1.77 17.32
N ARG A 86 9.33 1.68 16.11
CA ARG A 86 9.30 0.44 15.32
C ARG A 86 10.52 -0.40 15.64
N SER A 87 10.27 -1.59 16.17
CA SER A 87 11.29 -2.61 16.35
C SER A 87 11.68 -3.26 15.03
N CYS A 88 12.95 -3.61 14.91
CA CYS A 88 13.50 -4.36 13.81
C CYS A 88 12.90 -5.77 13.81
N TYR A 89 12.27 -6.19 12.71
CA TYR A 89 11.73 -7.55 12.58
C TYR A 89 12.81 -8.65 12.50
N ASN A 90 14.09 -8.30 12.60
CA ASN A 90 15.19 -9.25 12.56
C ASN A 90 15.80 -9.48 13.96
N CYS A 91 16.24 -8.41 14.63
CA CYS A 91 16.84 -8.49 15.96
C CYS A 91 15.89 -8.10 17.10
N GLY A 92 14.78 -7.43 16.82
CA GLY A 92 13.82 -6.95 17.83
C GLY A 92 14.15 -5.59 18.44
N GLU A 93 15.34 -5.03 18.16
CA GLU A 93 15.77 -3.74 18.70
C GLU A 93 15.07 -2.56 17.99
N THR A 94 14.87 -1.46 18.70
CA THR A 94 14.28 -0.23 18.16
C THR A 94 15.34 0.69 17.56
N GLY A 95 14.93 1.67 16.76
CA GLY A 95 15.84 2.65 16.16
C GLY A 95 16.32 2.30 14.75
N HIS A 96 16.04 1.10 14.25
CA HIS A 96 16.34 0.73 12.86
C HIS A 96 15.30 -0.25 12.27
N MET A 97 15.25 -0.34 10.95
CA MET A 97 14.42 -1.33 10.24
C MET A 97 15.24 -2.58 9.90
N SER A 98 14.58 -3.69 9.59
CA SER A 98 15.24 -4.94 9.15
C SER A 98 16.14 -4.81 7.92
N ARG A 99 16.04 -3.70 7.17
CA ARG A 99 16.92 -3.39 6.04
C ARG A 99 18.29 -2.89 6.49
N ASP A 100 18.30 -2.15 7.59
CA ASP A 100 19.44 -1.44 8.17
C ASP A 100 19.92 -2.14 9.46
N CYS A 101 19.53 -3.42 9.63
CA CYS A 101 19.89 -4.22 10.79
C CYS A 101 21.38 -4.60 10.72
N PRO A 102 22.19 -4.27 11.74
CA PRO A 102 23.61 -4.62 11.77
C PRO A 102 23.84 -6.12 12.03
N SER A 103 22.87 -6.83 12.60
CA SER A 103 22.94 -8.28 12.86
C SER A 103 22.69 -9.12 11.61
N GLU A 104 23.19 -10.36 11.61
CA GLU A 104 22.92 -11.33 10.55
C GLU A 104 21.43 -11.61 10.38
N ARG A 105 20.99 -11.68 9.11
CA ARG A 105 19.58 -11.87 8.80
C ARG A 105 19.12 -13.27 9.21
N LYS A 106 18.39 -13.36 10.32
CA LYS A 106 17.64 -14.58 10.68
C LYS A 106 16.82 -15.12 9.49
N PRO A 107 16.84 -16.44 9.24
CA PRO A 107 16.04 -17.05 8.18
C PRO A 107 14.56 -16.83 8.47
N LYS A 108 13.82 -16.38 7.46
CA LYS A 108 12.38 -16.18 7.58
C LYS A 108 11.70 -17.53 7.42
N SER A 109 10.97 -17.95 8.44
CA SER A 109 10.08 -19.09 8.32
C SER A 109 8.74 -18.70 7.69
N CYS A 110 8.11 -19.66 7.05
CA CYS A 110 6.74 -19.60 6.59
C CYS A 110 5.84 -19.29 7.79
N TYR A 111 5.15 -18.15 7.76
CA TYR A 111 4.19 -17.77 8.80
C TYR A 111 2.98 -18.70 8.88
N ASN A 112 2.83 -19.63 7.93
CA ASN A 112 1.70 -20.54 7.87
C ASN A 112 2.02 -21.93 8.46
N CYS A 113 3.22 -22.46 8.19
CA CYS A 113 3.61 -23.82 8.60
C CYS A 113 4.93 -23.88 9.39
N GLY A 114 5.60 -22.75 9.62
CA GLY A 114 6.86 -22.68 10.36
C GLY A 114 8.11 -23.18 9.61
N SER A 115 7.98 -23.70 8.39
CA SER A 115 9.11 -24.15 7.58
C SER A 115 10.03 -23.00 7.18
N THR A 116 11.36 -23.19 7.21
CA THR A 116 12.35 -22.22 6.71
C THR A 116 12.63 -22.34 5.22
N ASP A 117 12.07 -23.35 4.56
CA ASP A 117 12.33 -23.66 3.14
C ASP A 117 11.60 -22.68 2.19
N HIS A 118 10.43 -22.20 2.60
CA HIS A 118 9.61 -21.28 1.83
C HIS A 118 8.99 -20.16 2.68
N LEU A 119 8.54 -19.09 2.00
CA LEU A 119 7.75 -18.01 2.60
C LEU A 119 6.26 -18.31 2.45
N SER A 120 5.39 -17.65 3.23
CA SER A 120 3.92 -17.89 3.23
C SER A 120 3.23 -17.79 1.87
N ARG A 121 3.86 -17.13 0.89
CA ARG A 121 3.33 -17.02 -0.48
C ARG A 121 3.51 -18.29 -1.30
N GLU A 122 4.52 -19.08 -0.97
CA GLU A 122 4.87 -20.34 -1.65
C GLU A 122 4.57 -21.55 -0.77
N CYS A 123 3.82 -21.33 0.31
CA CYS A 123 3.35 -22.39 1.17
C CYS A 123 2.23 -23.16 0.49
N THR A 124 2.54 -24.39 0.09
CA THR A 124 1.58 -25.37 -0.45
C THR A 124 0.77 -26.08 0.63
N ASN A 125 1.15 -25.97 1.91
CA ASN A 125 0.38 -26.54 3.01
C ASN A 125 -0.99 -25.84 3.14
N GLU A 126 -2.06 -26.63 2.98
CA GLU A 126 -3.47 -26.22 3.07
C GLU A 126 -3.92 -25.81 4.47
N ALA A 127 -3.04 -25.90 5.47
CA ALA A 127 -3.24 -25.27 6.76
C ALA A 127 -3.21 -23.76 6.57
N LYS A 128 -4.28 -23.18 6.01
CA LYS A 128 -4.53 -21.74 6.03
C LYS A 128 -4.77 -21.38 7.49
N ALA A 129 -3.70 -21.07 8.25
CA ALA A 129 -3.75 -20.65 9.65
C ALA A 129 -4.55 -19.35 9.91
N GLY A 130 -5.44 -18.97 9.01
CA GLY A 130 -6.41 -17.88 9.15
C GLY A 130 -7.68 -18.08 8.33
N ALA A 131 -8.02 -19.28 7.83
CA ALA A 131 -9.34 -19.55 7.25
C ALA A 131 -10.23 -20.33 8.23
N ASP A 132 -9.69 -21.37 8.86
CA ASP A 132 -10.33 -22.09 9.97
C ASP A 132 -10.33 -21.26 11.26
N THR A 133 -9.23 -20.55 11.55
CA THR A 133 -9.07 -19.74 12.76
C THR A 133 -9.86 -18.43 12.71
N ARG A 134 -10.21 -17.94 11.51
CA ARG A 134 -10.86 -16.65 11.34
C ARG A 134 -12.37 -16.83 11.26
N SER A 135 -13.09 -16.21 12.19
CA SER A 135 -14.54 -16.22 12.17
C SER A 135 -15.08 -15.41 10.98
N CYS A 136 -16.16 -15.90 10.40
CA CYS A 136 -16.93 -15.21 9.40
C CYS A 136 -17.46 -13.90 9.96
N TYR A 137 -17.09 -12.76 9.38
CA TYR A 137 -17.57 -11.44 9.81
C TYR A 137 -19.08 -11.20 9.59
N ASN A 138 -19.79 -12.18 9.01
CA ASN A 138 -21.23 -12.10 8.83
C ASN A 138 -22.00 -12.83 9.94
N CYS A 139 -21.66 -14.10 10.19
CA CYS A 139 -22.38 -14.96 11.11
C CYS A 139 -21.57 -15.37 12.36
N GLY A 140 -20.28 -15.06 12.41
CA GLY A 140 -19.37 -15.45 13.50
C GLY A 140 -18.89 -16.90 13.45
N GLY A 141 -19.41 -17.74 12.55
CA GLY A 141 -18.99 -19.12 12.39
C GLY A 141 -17.56 -19.26 11.87
N THR A 142 -16.87 -20.34 12.23
CA THR A 142 -15.51 -20.66 11.75
C THR A 142 -15.56 -21.59 10.53
N GLY A 143 -14.43 -21.76 9.84
CA GLY A 143 -14.32 -22.64 8.66
C GLY A 143 -14.77 -22.01 7.34
N HIS A 144 -15.25 -20.77 7.33
CA HIS A 144 -15.57 -20.02 6.12
C HIS A 144 -15.41 -18.51 6.34
N LEU A 145 -15.22 -17.76 5.24
CA LEU A 145 -15.15 -16.29 5.25
C LEU A 145 -16.50 -15.68 4.88
N SER A 146 -16.70 -14.38 5.14
CA SER A 146 -17.95 -13.66 4.80
C SER A 146 -18.35 -13.71 3.33
N ARG A 147 -17.42 -14.05 2.44
CA ARG A 147 -17.70 -14.26 1.01
C ARG A 147 -18.45 -15.56 0.75
N ASP A 148 -18.10 -16.60 1.50
CA ASP A 148 -18.57 -17.98 1.35
C ASP A 148 -19.55 -18.35 2.47
N CYS A 149 -20.19 -17.34 3.08
CA CYS A 149 -21.13 -17.54 4.18
C CYS A 149 -22.46 -18.10 3.65
N PRO A 150 -22.96 -19.22 4.21
CA PRO A 150 -24.25 -19.79 3.82
C PRO A 150 -25.44 -18.98 4.36
N ASN A 151 -25.21 -18.09 5.34
CA ASN A 151 -26.25 -17.26 5.94
C ASN A 151 -26.49 -15.97 5.14
N GLU A 152 -27.69 -15.39 5.27
CA GLU A 152 -28.05 -14.14 4.62
C GLU A 152 -27.11 -12.98 5.01
N ARG A 153 -26.76 -12.16 4.02
CA ARG A 153 -25.81 -11.08 4.23
C ARG A 153 -26.42 -9.94 5.05
N LYS A 154 -26.12 -9.89 6.35
CA LYS A 154 -26.39 -8.71 7.19
C LYS A 154 -25.83 -7.42 6.55
N PRO A 155 -26.57 -6.29 6.60
CA PRO A 155 -26.09 -5.02 6.11
C PRO A 155 -24.86 -4.59 6.90
N LYS A 156 -23.87 -4.00 6.21
CA LYS A 156 -22.67 -3.48 6.86
C LYS A 156 -23.04 -2.24 7.65
N SER A 157 -22.66 -2.20 8.91
CA SER A 157 -22.75 -1.00 9.75
C SER A 157 -21.41 -0.28 9.81
N CYS A 158 -21.48 1.02 10.10
CA CYS A 158 -20.35 1.82 10.49
C CYS A 158 -19.69 1.22 11.73
N TYR A 159 -18.40 0.91 11.66
CA TYR A 159 -17.66 0.36 12.80
C TYR A 159 -17.38 1.40 13.90
N ASN A 160 -17.64 2.69 13.66
CA ASN A 160 -17.44 3.75 14.64
C ASN A 160 -18.72 4.06 15.44
N CYS A 161 -19.86 4.20 14.76
CA CYS A 161 -21.13 4.61 15.38
C CYS A 161 -22.26 3.55 15.29
N GLY A 162 -22.04 2.44 14.59
CA GLY A 162 -23.00 1.34 14.48
C GLY A 162 -24.15 1.54 13.48
N SER A 163 -24.27 2.70 12.83
CA SER A 163 -25.34 2.95 11.85
C SER A 163 -25.16 2.13 10.57
N THR A 164 -26.25 1.66 9.94
CA THR A 164 -26.22 0.92 8.66
C THR A 164 -26.25 1.81 7.42
N ASP A 165 -26.42 3.11 7.59
CA ASP A 165 -26.54 4.08 6.49
C ASP A 165 -25.21 4.33 5.77
N HIS A 166 -24.09 4.30 6.51
CA HIS A 166 -22.76 4.57 5.98
C HIS A 166 -21.71 3.59 6.50
N LEU A 167 -20.58 3.50 5.78
CA LEU A 167 -19.40 2.76 6.21
C LEU A 167 -18.48 3.67 7.03
N SER A 168 -17.55 3.13 7.83
CA SER A 168 -16.62 3.92 8.68
C SER A 168 -15.81 5.00 7.94
N ARG A 169 -15.75 4.94 6.61
CA ARG A 169 -15.08 5.95 5.80
C ARG A 169 -15.91 7.22 5.58
N GLU A 170 -17.21 7.10 5.73
CA GLU A 170 -18.21 8.13 5.51
C GLU A 170 -18.89 8.51 6.83
N CYS A 171 -18.36 8.02 7.97
CA CYS A 171 -18.86 8.37 9.29
C CYS A 171 -18.76 9.89 9.49
N PRO A 172 -19.85 10.58 9.88
CA PRO A 172 -19.79 12.00 10.21
C PRO A 172 -18.86 12.27 11.40
N ASP A 173 -18.89 11.37 12.39
CA ASP A 173 -18.11 11.45 13.62
C ASP A 173 -16.80 10.64 13.50
N ARG A 174 -15.91 11.03 12.59
CA ARG A 174 -14.57 10.42 12.50
C ARG A 174 -13.70 11.01 13.62
N HIS A 175 -13.58 10.30 14.73
CA HIS A 175 -12.55 10.53 15.75
C HIS A 175 -11.26 9.79 15.40
#